data_AF-A0A7J6T6P9-F1
#
_entry.id   AF-A0A7J6T6P9-F1
#
_cell.length_a   1.000
_cell.length_b   1.000
_cell.length_c   1.000
_cell.angle_alpha   90.00
_cell.angle_beta   90.00
_cell.angle_gamma   90.00
#
_symmetry.space_group_name_H-M   'P 1'
#
loop_
_entity.id
_entity.type
_entity.pdbx_description
1 polymer ?
#
loop_
_entity_poly.entity_id
_entity_poly.type
_entity_poly.pdbx_seq_one_letter_code
_entity_poly.pdbx_strand_id
1 'polypeptide(L)'
;LEKLVETNYHLHRASRDAYRSYLHAYAAHASKDCFDVHSLDLQKLAKCFGFAVPPKVDLNLKDTKKSDRQVEVGAGGRKMVKSGRFNKGQGDFSASNPYGKKASGDKRQFT
;
A
#
# COMPACT_ATOMS: atom_id res chain seq x y z
N LEU A 1 1.85 -3.26 -35.12
CA LEU A 1 1.14 -4.28 -34.31
C LEU A 1 -0.16 -3.74 -33.73
N GLU A 2 -0.16 -2.52 -33.20
CA GLU A 2 -1.28 -1.90 -32.48
C GLU A 2 -2.63 -2.00 -33.21
N LYS A 3 -2.73 -1.57 -34.47
CA LYS A 3 -3.97 -1.64 -35.27
C LYS A 3 -4.50 -3.08 -35.48
N LEU A 4 -3.61 -4.07 -35.51
CA LEU A 4 -3.99 -5.47 -35.72
C LEU A 4 -4.53 -6.09 -34.43
N VAL A 5 -3.90 -5.76 -33.30
CA VAL A 5 -4.33 -6.17 -31.96
C VAL A 5 -5.65 -5.48 -31.60
N GLU A 6 -5.85 -4.23 -32.01
CA GLU A 6 -7.09 -3.49 -31.76
C GLU A 6 -8.30 -4.03 -32.54
N THR A 7 -8.10 -4.36 -33.81
CA THR A 7 -9.20 -4.82 -34.68
C THR A 7 -9.57 -6.29 -34.46
N ASN A 8 -8.63 -7.12 -34.02
CA ASN A 8 -8.88 -8.55 -33.79
C ASN A 8 -9.24 -8.82 -32.32
N TYR A 9 -10.48 -9.26 -32.09
CA TYR A 9 -10.99 -9.56 -30.75
C TYR A 9 -10.15 -10.58 -29.97
N HIS A 10 -9.71 -11.67 -30.61
CA HIS A 10 -8.97 -12.72 -29.94
C HIS A 10 -7.56 -12.26 -29.55
N LEU A 11 -6.87 -11.55 -30.44
CA LEU A 11 -5.57 -10.96 -30.12
C LEU A 11 -5.70 -9.88 -29.04
N HIS A 12 -6.70 -9.00 -29.14
CA HIS A 12 -6.93 -7.97 -28.13
C HIS A 12 -7.12 -8.58 -26.73
N ARG A 13 -7.94 -9.64 -26.64
CA ARG A 13 -8.19 -10.38 -25.39
C ARG A 13 -6.93 -11.07 -24.88
N ALA A 14 -6.19 -11.77 -25.74
CA ALA A 14 -4.96 -12.46 -25.38
C ALA A 14 -3.87 -11.48 -24.93
N SER A 15 -3.69 -10.36 -25.64
CA SER A 15 -2.73 -9.31 -25.26
C SER A 15 -3.05 -8.69 -23.89
N ARG A 16 -4.33 -8.53 -23.55
CA ARG A 16 -4.74 -8.00 -22.23
C ARG A 16 -4.38 -8.96 -21.12
N ASP A 17 -4.62 -10.25 -21.35
CA ASP A 17 -4.28 -11.29 -20.39
C ASP A 17 -2.77 -11.44 -20.21
N ALA A 18 -2.00 -11.37 -21.31
CA ALA A 18 -0.55 -11.36 -21.29
C ALA A 18 0.04 -10.14 -20.54
N TYR A 19 -0.53 -8.95 -20.75
CA TYR A 19 -0.14 -7.74 -20.01
C TYR A 19 -0.38 -7.90 -18.50
N ARG A 20 -1.53 -8.48 -18.12
CA ARG A 20 -1.86 -8.75 -16.72
C ARG A 20 -0.93 -9.78 -16.09
N SER A 21 -0.68 -10.91 -16.76
CA SER A 21 0.18 -11.97 -16.24
C SER A 21 1.62 -11.50 -16.07
N TYR A 22 2.12 -10.67 -16.98
CA TYR A 22 3.45 -10.05 -16.87
C TYR A 22 3.59 -9.19 -15.61
N LEU A 23 2.62 -8.32 -15.34
CA LEU A 23 2.63 -7.49 -14.12
C LEU A 23 2.51 -8.33 -12.85
N HIS A 24 1.70 -9.39 -12.85
CA HIS A 24 1.62 -10.31 -11.73
C HIS A 24 2.94 -11.06 -11.49
N ALA A 25 3.67 -11.43 -12.54
CA ALA A 25 4.98 -12.07 -12.41
C ALA A 25 5.99 -11.14 -11.72
N TYR A 26 6.04 -9.85 -12.10
CA TYR A 26 6.87 -8.86 -11.40
C TYR A 26 6.43 -8.68 -9.94
N ALA A 27 5.13 -8.68 -9.67
CA ALA A 27 4.60 -8.58 -8.31
C ALA A 27 5.00 -9.79 -7.45
N ALA A 28 4.97 -11.00 -8.00
CA ALA A 28 5.32 -12.24 -7.30
C ALA A 28 6.84 -12.47 -7.18
N HIS A 29 7.65 -11.81 -8.00
CA HIS A 29 9.10 -12.03 -8.00
C HIS A 29 9.76 -11.57 -6.69
N ALA A 30 10.76 -12.31 -6.21
CA ALA A 30 11.40 -12.03 -4.92
C ALA A 30 12.36 -10.83 -4.96
N SER A 31 13.19 -10.73 -6.01
CA SER A 31 14.18 -9.64 -6.14
C SER A 31 13.56 -8.37 -6.72
N LYS A 32 13.23 -7.41 -5.84
CA LYS A 32 12.64 -6.13 -6.25
C LYS A 32 13.66 -5.16 -6.84
N ASP A 33 14.96 -5.36 -6.62
CA ASP A 33 15.99 -4.47 -7.19
C ASP A 33 15.98 -4.46 -8.73
N CYS A 34 15.62 -5.58 -9.34
CA CYS A 34 15.50 -5.72 -10.79
C CYS A 34 14.05 -5.88 -11.28
N PHE A 35 13.15 -6.44 -10.46
CA PHE A 35 11.75 -6.68 -10.81
C PHE A 35 10.79 -5.86 -9.94
N ASP A 36 10.95 -4.54 -9.94
CA ASP A 36 10.03 -3.61 -9.29
C ASP A 36 8.90 -3.18 -10.26
N VAL A 37 7.65 -3.33 -9.83
CA VAL A 37 6.47 -2.86 -10.55
C VAL A 37 6.33 -1.35 -10.45
N HIS A 38 6.79 -0.74 -9.35
CA HIS A 38 6.63 0.69 -9.11
C HIS A 38 7.56 1.55 -9.96
N SER A 39 8.74 1.05 -10.33
CA SER A 39 9.67 1.73 -11.22
C SER A 39 9.41 1.44 -12.71
N LEU A 40 8.45 0.57 -13.03
CA LEU A 40 8.19 0.12 -14.39
C LEU A 40 7.37 1.16 -15.19
N ASP A 41 7.83 1.48 -16.39
CA ASP A 41 7.12 2.36 -17.31
C ASP A 41 5.97 1.61 -18.01
N LEU A 42 4.76 1.78 -17.46
CA LEU A 42 3.54 1.15 -17.96
C LEU A 42 3.16 1.58 -19.38
N GLN A 43 3.56 2.78 -19.82
CA GLN A 43 3.24 3.25 -21.17
C GLN A 43 4.08 2.53 -22.22
N LYS A 44 5.38 2.33 -21.95
CA LYS A 44 6.24 1.55 -22.85
C LYS A 44 5.85 0.08 -22.86
N LEU A 45 5.50 -0.46 -21.70
CA LEU A 45 5.00 -1.83 -21.59
C LEU A 45 3.74 -2.03 -22.45
N ALA A 46 2.76 -1.12 -22.34
CA ALA A 46 1.54 -1.17 -23.12
C ALA A 46 1.79 -1.24 -24.64
N LYS A 47 2.75 -0.44 -25.13
CA LYS A 47 3.15 -0.44 -26.55
C LYS A 47 3.73 -1.79 -27.00
N CYS A 48 4.52 -2.46 -26.15
CA CYS A 48 5.03 -3.80 -26.46
C CYS A 48 3.92 -4.84 -26.66
N PHE A 49 2.80 -4.71 -25.95
CA PHE A 49 1.63 -5.59 -26.10
C PHE A 49 0.64 -5.12 -27.18
N GLY A 50 0.95 -4.03 -27.88
CA GLY A 50 0.11 -3.47 -28.94
C GLY A 50 -1.02 -2.58 -28.45
N PHE A 51 -0.92 -2.02 -27.24
CA PHE A 51 -1.88 -1.06 -26.69
C PHE A 51 -1.34 0.36 -26.77
N ALA A 52 -2.12 1.27 -27.36
CA ALA A 52 -1.81 2.70 -27.33
C ALA A 52 -2.01 3.32 -25.93
N VAL A 53 -3.00 2.82 -25.19
CA VAL A 53 -3.33 3.24 -23.82
C VAL A 53 -3.18 2.04 -22.89
N PRO A 54 -2.44 2.16 -21.78
CA PRO A 54 -2.27 1.05 -20.84
C PRO A 54 -3.63 0.61 -20.28
N PRO A 55 -3.98 -0.68 -20.39
CA PRO A 55 -5.21 -1.20 -19.81
C PRO A 55 -5.13 -1.19 -18.28
N LYS A 56 -6.26 -0.91 -17.63
CA LYS A 56 -6.38 -0.99 -16.17
C LYS A 56 -6.28 -2.45 -15.74
N VAL A 57 -5.41 -2.73 -14.77
CA VAL A 57 -5.20 -4.06 -14.21
C VAL A 57 -5.17 -3.94 -12.69
N ASP A 58 -5.92 -4.81 -12.02
CA ASP A 58 -5.92 -4.89 -10.56
C ASP A 58 -4.71 -5.69 -10.09
N LEU A 59 -3.79 -5.00 -9.41
CA LEU A 59 -2.60 -5.59 -8.82
C LEU A 59 -2.74 -5.58 -7.30
N ASN A 60 -2.75 -6.77 -6.69
CA ASN A 60 -2.67 -6.92 -5.23
C ASN A 60 -1.21 -6.72 -4.78
N LEU A 61 -0.71 -5.49 -4.90
CA LEU A 61 0.62 -5.11 -4.44
C LEU A 61 0.57 -5.00 -2.92
N LYS A 62 1.21 -5.94 -2.23
CA LYS A 62 1.45 -5.82 -0.79
C LYS A 62 2.56 -4.78 -0.62
N ASP A 63 2.17 -3.52 -0.42
CA ASP A 63 3.12 -2.45 -0.13
C ASP A 63 3.89 -2.78 1.15
N THR A 64 5.13 -3.26 1.00
CA THR A 64 6.07 -3.44 2.11
C THR A 64 6.75 -2.13 2.49
N LYS A 65 6.42 -1.03 1.80
CA LYS A 65 6.84 0.31 2.19
C LYS A 65 6.18 0.62 3.53
N LYS A 66 6.96 0.48 4.61
CA LYS A 66 6.70 1.16 5.89
C LYS A 66 6.46 2.61 5.51
N SER A 67 5.20 3.04 5.56
CA SER A 67 4.89 4.46 5.46
C SER A 67 5.55 5.10 6.68
N ASP A 68 6.75 5.65 6.47
CA ASP A 68 7.29 6.63 7.39
C ASP A 68 6.40 7.86 7.25
N ARG A 69 5.26 7.83 7.94
CA ARG A 69 4.46 9.02 8.17
C ARG A 69 5.29 9.91 9.07
N GLN A 70 6.19 10.69 8.46
CA GLN A 70 6.68 11.90 9.07
C GLN A 70 5.49 12.84 9.22
N VAL A 71 4.89 12.79 10.41
CA VAL A 71 4.04 13.89 10.87
C VAL A 71 5.00 14.99 11.27
N GLU A 72 5.06 16.04 10.45
CA GLU A 72 5.75 17.28 10.77
C GLU A 72 5.03 17.91 11.97
N VAL A 73 5.66 17.85 13.15
CA VAL A 73 5.21 18.58 14.34
C VAL A 73 6.16 19.75 14.51
N GLY A 74 5.60 20.97 14.40
CA GLY A 74 6.33 22.21 14.53
C GLY A 74 7.19 22.29 15.79
N ALA A 75 8.38 22.87 15.61
CA ALA A 75 9.27 23.48 16.60
C ALA A 75 9.25 22.89 18.03
N GLY A 76 10.05 21.85 18.27
CA GLY A 76 10.52 21.51 19.62
C GLY A 76 10.63 20.02 19.91
N GLY A 77 11.82 19.45 19.69
CA GLY A 77 12.22 18.16 20.28
C GLY A 77 11.91 16.92 19.43
N ARG A 78 12.97 16.27 18.92
CA ARG A 78 12.87 14.94 18.30
C ARG A 78 12.56 13.88 19.36
N LYS A 79 11.30 13.47 19.49
CA LYS A 79 10.93 12.26 20.24
C LYS A 79 10.39 11.20 19.28
N MET A 80 11.17 10.13 19.12
CA MET A 80 10.80 8.95 18.36
C MET A 80 9.62 8.26 19.05
N VAL A 81 8.38 8.53 18.61
CA VAL A 81 7.22 7.77 19.06
C VAL A 81 7.20 6.45 18.31
N LYS A 82 7.80 5.43 18.94
CA LYS A 82 7.60 4.03 18.58
C LYS A 82 6.09 3.81 18.58
N SER A 83 5.50 3.62 17.40
CA SER A 83 4.07 3.33 17.25
C SER A 83 3.78 1.95 17.85
N GLY A 84 3.72 1.90 19.17
CA GLY A 84 3.01 0.86 19.89
C GLY A 84 1.57 0.92 19.42
N ARG A 85 1.07 -0.21 18.95
CA ARG A 85 -0.30 -0.40 18.48
C ARG A 85 -1.26 0.25 19.49
N PHE A 86 -1.90 1.34 19.08
CA PHE A 86 -2.98 1.95 19.84
C PHE A 86 -4.13 0.94 19.85
N ASN A 87 -4.21 0.15 20.91
CA ASN A 87 -5.37 -0.68 21.20
C ASN A 87 -6.49 0.28 21.59
N LYS A 88 -7.23 0.75 20.57
CA LYS A 88 -8.36 1.67 20.68
C LYS A 88 -9.44 0.96 21.51
N GLY A 89 -9.45 1.17 22.82
CA GLY A 89 -10.47 0.56 23.68
C GLY A 89 -10.33 0.81 25.18
N GLN A 90 -9.12 1.00 25.72
CA GLN A 90 -8.97 1.29 27.15
C GLN A 90 -7.79 2.24 27.38
N GLY A 91 -8.08 3.54 27.36
CA GLY A 91 -7.18 4.54 27.94
C GLY A 91 -7.14 4.43 29.46
N ASP A 92 -6.29 5.25 30.10
CA ASP A 92 -6.22 5.29 31.56
C ASP A 92 -7.54 5.79 32.16
N PHE A 93 -7.87 5.27 33.33
CA PHE A 93 -9.07 5.63 34.09
C PHE A 93 -9.02 7.12 34.43
N SER A 94 -10.01 7.90 33.97
CA SER A 94 -10.10 9.35 34.17
C SER A 94 -11.56 9.80 34.22
N ALA A 95 -11.84 11.01 34.70
CA ALA A 95 -13.22 11.53 34.81
C ALA A 95 -13.97 11.54 33.45
N SER A 96 -13.26 11.75 32.34
CA SER A 96 -13.81 11.69 30.99
C SER A 96 -13.90 10.28 30.41
N ASN A 97 -13.26 9.28 31.04
CA ASN A 97 -13.28 7.89 30.62
C ASN A 97 -13.34 6.95 31.86
N PRO A 98 -14.53 6.81 32.48
CA PRO A 98 -14.73 6.06 33.73
C PRO A 98 -14.58 4.54 33.55
N TYR A 99 -14.42 4.04 32.32
CA TYR A 99 -14.18 2.63 32.05
C TYR A 99 -12.72 2.33 31.66
N GLY A 100 -11.81 3.31 31.85
CA GLY A 100 -10.39 3.13 31.62
C GLY A 100 -9.70 2.23 32.66
N LYS A 101 -8.46 1.81 32.38
CA LYS A 101 -7.68 1.01 33.35
C LYS A 101 -7.03 1.92 34.38
N LYS A 102 -7.14 1.58 35.67
CA LYS A 102 -6.46 2.31 36.75
C LYS A 102 -4.96 2.12 36.64
N ALA A 103 -4.20 3.21 36.68
CA ALA A 103 -2.75 3.17 36.71
C ALA A 103 -2.28 2.52 38.02
N SER A 104 -1.18 1.77 37.99
CA SER A 104 -0.69 0.98 39.14
C SER A 104 -0.36 1.80 40.40
N GLY A 105 -0.23 3.13 40.29
CA GLY A 105 0.00 4.05 41.41
C GLY A 105 -1.24 4.84 41.86
N ASP A 106 -2.40 4.62 41.25
CA ASP A 106 -3.62 5.37 41.57
C ASP A 106 -4.29 4.82 42.84
N LYS A 107 -4.20 5.59 43.94
CA LYS A 107 -4.70 5.22 45.28
C LYS A 107 -6.09 5.77 45.59
N ARG A 108 -6.77 6.37 44.62
CA ARG A 108 -8.10 6.98 44.83
C ARG A 108 -9.15 5.89 45.08
N GLN A 109 -9.81 5.96 46.24
CA GLN A 109 -10.80 4.97 46.71
C GLN A 109 -12.16 5.11 46.01
N PHE A 110 -12.56 6.34 45.67
CA PHE A 110 -13.77 6.63 44.92
C PHE A 110 -13.45 7.62 43.81
N THR A 111 -13.92 7.30 42.61
CA THR A 111 -13.78 8.06 41.36
C THR A 111 -14.92 7.69 40.45
#